data_AF-A0A060C0V3-F1
#
_entry.id   AF-A0A060C0V3-F1
#
_cell.length_a   1.000
_cell.length_b   1.000
_cell.length_c   1.000
_cell.angle_alpha   90.00
_cell.angle_beta   90.00
_cell.angle_gamma   90.00
#
_symmetry.space_group_name_H-M   'P 1'
#
loop_
_entity.id
_entity.type
_entity.pdbx_description
1 polymer ?
#
loop_
_entity_poly.entity_id
_entity_poly.type
_entity_poly.pdbx_seq_one_letter_code
_entity_poly.pdbx_strand_id
1 'polypeptide(L)'
;KDASDLTLAEAATLVGIPQSPTYNNPIDNPDNCLTRRNLVLDRMLSNGYITQEEHDAAQAEPLVLNPTVPSNDGILAYPYFTSYVKQTLLETYSDAEVFKGGFKVITTLDVSAQEAAEAAVAAKEENLNDAIQGSLVALDPDTGHVKALGWGKDYSVSQVNLATGQGTDTN
;
A
#
# COMPACT_ATOMS: atom_id res chain seq x y z
N LYS A 1 2.33 3.30 -17.20
CA LYS A 1 2.12 3.46 -18.65
C LYS A 1 0.63 3.46 -18.89
N ASP A 2 0.13 4.26 -19.82
CA ASP A 2 -1.28 4.16 -20.22
C ASP A 2 -1.50 2.87 -21.01
N ALA A 3 -2.74 2.38 -21.03
CA ALA A 3 -3.07 1.13 -21.71
C ALA A 3 -2.76 1.16 -23.22
N SER A 4 -2.76 2.35 -23.83
CA SER A 4 -2.39 2.57 -25.23
C SER A 4 -0.90 2.42 -25.53
N ASP A 5 -0.06 2.53 -24.50
CA ASP A 5 1.40 2.61 -24.66
C ASP A 5 2.10 1.28 -24.33
N LEU A 6 1.32 0.23 -24.15
CA LEU A 6 1.82 -1.10 -23.80
C LEU A 6 2.38 -1.81 -25.04
N THR A 7 3.53 -2.47 -24.90
CA THR A 7 4.00 -3.40 -25.94
C THR A 7 3.10 -4.62 -26.01
N LEU A 8 3.19 -5.37 -27.12
CA LEU A 8 2.46 -6.62 -27.28
C LEU A 8 2.76 -7.62 -26.14
N ALA A 9 4.02 -7.71 -25.70
CA ALA A 9 4.41 -8.57 -24.58
C ALA A 9 3.81 -8.08 -23.24
N GLU A 10 3.78 -6.77 -23.00
CA GLU A 10 3.17 -6.19 -21.79
C GLU A 10 1.66 -6.42 -21.76
N ALA A 11 0.98 -6.21 -22.88
CA ALA A 11 -0.45 -6.46 -23.02
C ALA A 11 -0.79 -7.96 -22.81
N ALA A 12 -0.04 -8.86 -23.45
CA ALA A 12 -0.22 -10.31 -23.27
C ALA A 12 0.01 -10.75 -21.81
N THR A 13 0.98 -10.13 -21.13
CA THR A 13 1.24 -10.36 -19.70
C THR A 13 0.04 -9.95 -18.85
N LEU A 14 -0.51 -8.75 -19.05
CA LEU A 14 -1.69 -8.27 -18.31
C LEU A 14 -2.92 -9.15 -18.54
N VAL A 15 -3.13 -9.63 -19.76
CA VAL A 15 -4.25 -10.55 -20.09
C VAL A 15 -4.07 -11.93 -19.46
N GLY A 16 -2.83 -12.36 -19.22
CA GLY A 16 -2.52 -13.64 -18.61
C GLY A 16 -2.84 -13.73 -17.10
N ILE A 17 -2.76 -12.60 -16.39
CA ILE A 17 -2.88 -12.53 -14.92
C ILE A 17 -4.29 -12.88 -14.40
N PRO A 18 -5.41 -12.34 -14.94
CA PRO A 18 -6.75 -12.54 -14.38
C PRO A 18 -7.19 -13.99 -14.19
N GLN A 19 -6.66 -14.93 -14.97
CA GLN A 19 -7.02 -16.34 -14.84
C GLN A 19 -6.58 -16.94 -13.49
N SER A 20 -5.45 -16.49 -12.95
CA SER A 20 -4.97 -16.89 -11.63
C SER A 20 -4.04 -15.79 -11.09
N PRO A 21 -4.59 -14.71 -10.50
CA PRO A 21 -3.81 -13.51 -10.17
C PRO A 21 -2.63 -13.79 -9.24
N THR A 22 -2.82 -14.68 -8.25
CA THR A 22 -1.76 -15.07 -7.32
C THR A 22 -0.67 -15.90 -8.01
N TYR A 23 -1.06 -16.91 -8.81
CA TYR A 23 -0.12 -17.85 -9.41
C TYR A 23 0.64 -17.25 -10.61
N ASN A 24 0.00 -16.33 -11.33
CA ASN A 24 0.58 -15.62 -12.47
C ASN A 24 1.13 -14.25 -12.06
N ASN A 25 1.25 -13.96 -10.76
CA ASN A 25 1.80 -12.70 -10.27
C ASN A 25 3.25 -12.56 -10.78
N PRO A 26 3.59 -11.53 -11.57
CA PRO A 26 4.96 -11.36 -12.06
C PRO A 26 5.98 -11.07 -10.97
N ILE A 27 5.55 -10.55 -9.81
CA ILE A 27 6.44 -10.25 -8.67
C ILE A 27 6.79 -11.54 -7.92
N ASP A 28 5.78 -12.37 -7.61
CA ASP A 28 5.98 -13.57 -6.78
C ASP A 28 6.32 -14.81 -7.61
N ASN A 29 5.84 -14.89 -8.86
CA ASN A 29 5.90 -16.08 -9.72
C ASN A 29 6.26 -15.71 -11.18
N PRO A 30 7.46 -15.15 -11.44
CA PRO A 30 7.84 -14.63 -12.76
C PRO A 30 7.85 -15.71 -13.86
N ASP A 31 8.28 -16.93 -13.57
CA ASP A 31 8.35 -18.03 -14.55
C ASP A 31 6.95 -18.47 -15.02
N ASN A 32 5.99 -18.53 -14.10
CA ASN A 32 4.59 -18.82 -14.43
C ASN A 32 3.97 -17.68 -15.23
N CYS A 33 4.27 -16.44 -14.86
CA CYS A 33 3.83 -15.26 -15.58
C CYS A 33 4.32 -15.26 -17.04
N LEU A 34 5.61 -15.57 -17.26
CA LEU A 34 6.21 -15.72 -18.59
C LEU A 34 5.55 -16.83 -19.41
N THR A 35 5.37 -18.01 -18.79
CA THR A 35 4.69 -19.14 -19.45
C THR A 35 3.28 -18.75 -19.86
N ARG A 36 2.57 -18.01 -19.00
CA ARG A 36 1.21 -17.58 -19.27
C ARG A 36 1.13 -16.50 -20.35
N ARG A 37 2.05 -15.53 -20.35
CA ARG A 37 2.19 -14.53 -21.42
C ARG A 37 2.38 -15.21 -22.77
N ASN A 38 3.29 -16.18 -22.85
CA ASN A 38 3.56 -16.90 -24.11
C ASN A 38 2.32 -17.66 -24.61
N LEU A 39 1.55 -18.30 -23.71
CA LEU A 39 0.29 -18.92 -24.07
C LEU A 39 -0.75 -17.92 -24.63
N VAL A 40 -0.76 -16.68 -24.14
CA VAL A 40 -1.62 -15.61 -24.70
C VAL A 40 -1.15 -15.24 -26.11
N LEU A 41 0.16 -15.07 -26.31
CA LEU A 41 0.75 -14.80 -27.63
C LEU A 41 0.43 -15.92 -28.63
N ASP A 42 0.57 -17.19 -28.24
CA ASP A 42 0.22 -18.35 -29.09
C ASP A 42 -1.24 -18.30 -29.55
N ARG A 43 -2.14 -17.89 -28.64
CA ARG A 43 -3.57 -17.74 -28.94
C ARG A 43 -3.83 -16.54 -29.84
N MET A 44 -3.14 -15.43 -29.63
CA MET A 44 -3.29 -14.25 -30.50
C MET A 44 -2.85 -14.57 -31.93
N LEU A 45 -1.74 -15.29 -32.09
CA LEU A 45 -1.25 -15.77 -33.37
C LEU A 45 -2.26 -16.74 -34.03
N SER A 46 -2.72 -17.75 -33.28
CA SER A 46 -3.67 -18.75 -33.79
C SER A 46 -5.01 -18.17 -34.22
N ASN A 47 -5.43 -17.05 -33.62
CA ASN A 47 -6.65 -16.33 -33.97
C ASN A 47 -6.42 -15.21 -35.01
N GLY A 48 -5.18 -15.03 -35.49
CA GLY A 48 -4.85 -14.05 -36.52
C GLY A 48 -4.82 -12.59 -36.07
N TYR A 49 -4.64 -12.32 -34.77
CA TYR A 49 -4.52 -10.95 -34.24
C TYR A 49 -3.12 -10.36 -34.40
N ILE A 50 -2.09 -11.20 -34.57
CA ILE A 50 -0.68 -10.82 -34.73
C ILE A 50 -0.02 -11.69 -35.80
N THR A 51 1.09 -11.22 -36.39
CA THR A 51 1.91 -12.01 -37.31
C THR A 51 2.88 -12.94 -36.55
N GLN A 52 3.48 -13.89 -37.27
CA GLN A 52 4.54 -14.73 -36.71
C GLN A 52 5.75 -13.90 -36.28
N GLU A 53 6.12 -12.86 -37.03
CA GLU A 53 7.25 -12.01 -36.65
C GLU A 53 6.97 -11.23 -35.36
N GLU A 54 5.75 -10.69 -35.21
CA GLU A 54 5.33 -9.99 -33.99
C GLU A 54 5.28 -10.92 -32.77
N HIS A 55 4.78 -12.15 -32.98
CA HIS A 55 4.77 -13.20 -31.98
C HIS A 55 6.19 -13.52 -31.47
N ASP A 56 7.11 -13.79 -32.39
CA ASP A 56 8.48 -14.21 -32.04
C ASP A 56 9.25 -13.05 -31.37
N ALA A 57 9.05 -11.82 -31.84
CA ALA A 57 9.59 -10.63 -31.22
C ALA A 57 9.07 -10.45 -29.78
N ALA A 58 7.76 -10.57 -29.57
CA ALA A 58 7.15 -10.41 -28.24
C ALA A 58 7.53 -11.55 -27.26
N GLN A 59 7.74 -12.77 -27.74
CA GLN A 59 8.22 -13.86 -26.90
C GLN A 59 9.68 -13.65 -26.45
N ALA A 60 10.51 -13.05 -27.31
CA ALA A 60 11.90 -12.73 -27.00
C ALA A 60 12.07 -11.55 -26.04
N GLU A 61 11.05 -10.70 -25.88
CA GLU A 61 11.08 -9.63 -24.88
C GLU A 61 11.15 -10.20 -23.46
N PRO A 62 12.06 -9.70 -22.60
CA PRO A 62 12.12 -10.10 -21.20
C PRO A 62 10.91 -9.53 -20.42
N LEU A 63 10.58 -10.17 -19.30
CA LEU A 63 9.58 -9.64 -18.36
C LEU A 63 10.18 -8.43 -17.61
N VAL A 64 9.90 -7.22 -18.10
CA VAL A 64 10.32 -5.98 -17.44
C VAL A 64 9.21 -5.50 -16.52
N LEU A 65 9.48 -5.47 -15.22
CA LEU A 65 8.57 -4.94 -14.22
C LEU A 65 9.04 -3.57 -13.77
N ASN A 66 8.11 -2.61 -13.72
CA ASN A 66 8.34 -1.32 -13.08
C ASN A 66 7.34 -1.17 -11.92
N PRO A 67 7.51 -1.95 -10.83
CA PRO A 67 6.60 -1.89 -9.70
C PRO A 67 6.65 -0.49 -9.11
N THR A 68 5.48 0.11 -8.90
CA THR A 68 5.39 1.33 -8.09
C THR A 68 5.70 0.93 -6.65
N VAL A 69 6.92 1.22 -6.21
CA VAL A 69 7.23 1.15 -4.79
C VAL A 69 6.38 2.23 -4.12
N PRO A 70 5.52 1.87 -3.14
CA PRO A 70 4.80 2.88 -2.37
C PRO A 70 5.80 3.90 -1.83
N SER A 71 5.51 5.20 -1.94
CA SER A 71 6.35 6.19 -1.28
C SER A 71 6.34 5.87 0.22
N ASN A 72 7.51 5.89 0.86
CA ASN A 72 7.56 5.85 2.31
C ASN A 72 6.92 7.09 2.94
N ASP A 73 6.49 8.08 2.17
CA ASP A 73 5.84 9.30 2.64
C ASP A 73 4.34 9.09 2.90
N GLY A 74 3.80 9.82 3.89
CA GLY A 74 2.37 9.84 4.21
C GLY A 74 1.89 8.60 4.97
N ILE A 75 1.02 7.80 4.35
CA ILE A 75 0.33 6.65 4.96
C ILE A 75 1.30 5.62 5.55
N LEU A 76 2.45 5.43 4.90
CA LEU A 76 3.45 4.44 5.30
C LEU A 76 4.48 4.99 6.28
N ALA A 77 4.76 6.30 6.27
CA ALA A 77 5.63 6.94 7.25
C ALA A 77 4.99 7.00 8.64
N TYR A 78 3.68 7.26 8.71
CA TYR A 78 2.99 7.57 9.97
C TYR A 78 1.79 6.64 10.17
N PRO A 79 2.02 5.34 10.44
CA PRO A 79 0.96 4.33 10.51
C PRO A 79 -0.06 4.61 11.62
N TYR A 80 0.39 5.14 12.77
CA TYR A 80 -0.48 5.51 13.89
C TYR A 80 -1.47 6.61 13.53
N PHE A 81 -0.96 7.74 13.02
CA PHE A 81 -1.79 8.85 12.60
C PHE A 81 -2.73 8.45 11.45
N THR A 82 -2.24 7.61 10.54
CA THR A 82 -3.04 7.09 9.43
C THR A 82 -4.18 6.18 9.91
N SER A 83 -3.93 5.32 10.90
CA SER A 83 -4.96 4.48 11.51
C SER A 83 -6.07 5.33 12.15
N TYR A 84 -5.67 6.36 12.91
CA TYR A 84 -6.61 7.33 13.49
C TYR A 84 -7.49 7.99 12.40
N VAL A 85 -6.88 8.48 11.32
CA VAL A 85 -7.62 9.10 10.22
C VAL A 85 -8.59 8.12 9.55
N LYS A 86 -8.18 6.86 9.33
CA LYS A 86 -9.07 5.83 8.76
C LYS A 86 -10.28 5.59 9.67
N GLN A 87 -10.06 5.46 10.97
CA GLN A 87 -11.13 5.25 11.93
C GLN A 87 -12.11 6.42 11.96
N THR A 88 -11.61 7.66 11.97
CA THR A 88 -12.46 8.86 11.89
C THR A 88 -13.28 8.91 10.60
N LEU A 89 -12.71 8.48 9.46
CA LEU A 89 -13.47 8.41 8.21
C LEU A 89 -14.57 7.35 8.27
N LEU A 90 -14.31 6.20 8.88
CA LEU A 90 -15.29 5.11 9.01
C LEU A 90 -16.47 5.45 9.96
N GLU A 91 -16.35 6.49 10.79
CA GLU A 91 -17.49 6.99 11.57
C GLU A 91 -18.55 7.68 10.70
N THR A 92 -18.15 8.21 9.53
CA THR A 92 -19.02 9.01 8.66
C THR A 92 -19.28 8.34 7.31
N TYR A 93 -18.31 7.59 6.78
CA TYR A 93 -18.34 6.98 5.46
C TYR A 93 -18.30 5.47 5.58
N SER A 94 -18.93 4.77 4.62
CA SER A 94 -18.88 3.30 4.57
C SER A 94 -17.48 2.79 4.21
N ASP A 95 -17.18 1.54 4.57
CA ASP A 95 -15.94 0.87 4.15
C ASP A 95 -15.72 0.92 2.63
N ALA A 96 -16.78 0.79 1.84
CA ALA A 96 -16.68 0.85 0.39
C ALA A 96 -16.22 2.24 -0.08
N GLU A 97 -16.70 3.32 0.54
CA GLU A 97 -16.29 4.68 0.21
C GLU A 97 -14.86 4.96 0.66
N VAL A 98 -14.50 4.56 1.88
CA VAL A 98 -13.15 4.80 2.44
C VAL A 98 -12.08 4.02 1.66
N PHE A 99 -12.33 2.75 1.33
CA PHE A 99 -11.31 1.88 0.71
C PHE A 99 -11.38 1.82 -0.82
N LYS A 100 -12.52 2.15 -1.43
CA LYS A 100 -12.72 2.05 -2.90
C LYS A 100 -13.22 3.33 -3.55
N GLY A 101 -13.55 4.36 -2.77
CA GLY A 101 -14.09 5.63 -3.27
C GLY A 101 -13.05 6.58 -3.88
N GLY A 102 -11.76 6.25 -3.81
CA GLY A 102 -10.69 7.07 -4.41
C GLY A 102 -10.45 8.41 -3.70
N PHE A 103 -10.72 8.49 -2.40
CA PHE A 103 -10.55 9.72 -1.63
C PHE A 103 -9.10 10.18 -1.57
N LYS A 104 -8.90 11.49 -1.76
CA LYS A 104 -7.65 12.18 -1.42
C LYS A 104 -7.82 12.85 -0.06
N VAL A 105 -7.22 12.26 0.96
CA VAL A 105 -7.33 12.74 2.35
C VAL A 105 -6.18 13.71 2.63
N ILE A 106 -6.51 14.94 3.00
CA ILE A 106 -5.54 15.95 3.45
C ILE A 106 -5.74 16.12 4.95
N THR A 107 -4.67 15.96 5.72
CA THR A 107 -4.74 15.93 7.19
C THR A 107 -4.02 17.13 7.80
N THR A 108 -4.18 17.28 9.11
CA THR A 108 -3.54 18.33 9.92
C THR A 108 -2.17 17.92 10.48
N LEU A 109 -1.66 16.75 10.07
CA LEU A 109 -0.39 16.20 10.55
C LEU A 109 0.75 17.20 10.36
N ASP A 110 1.45 17.51 11.44
CA ASP A 110 2.72 18.21 11.40
C ASP A 110 3.84 17.17 11.53
N VAL A 111 4.57 16.94 10.44
CA VAL A 111 5.62 15.92 10.34
C VAL A 111 6.71 16.12 11.40
N SER A 112 7.15 17.36 11.61
CA SER A 112 8.20 17.65 12.59
C SER A 112 7.73 17.39 14.02
N ALA A 113 6.47 17.75 14.33
CA ALA A 113 5.88 17.43 15.63
C ALA A 113 5.69 15.92 15.82
N GLN A 114 5.31 15.19 14.76
CA GLN A 114 5.14 13.74 14.77
C GLN A 114 6.45 13.00 15.07
N GLU A 115 7.51 13.34 14.36
CA GLU A 115 8.83 12.73 14.58
C GLU A 115 9.37 13.04 15.98
N ALA A 116 9.17 14.27 16.47
CA ALA A 116 9.55 14.65 17.83
C ALA A 116 8.74 13.87 18.90
N ALA A 117 7.45 13.66 18.65
CA ALA A 117 6.58 12.88 19.53
C ALA A 117 7.01 11.41 19.61
N GLU A 118 7.26 10.78 18.46
CA GLU A 118 7.72 9.38 18.37
C GLU A 118 9.09 9.21 19.05
N ALA A 119 10.03 10.11 18.79
CA ALA A 119 11.35 10.08 19.43
C ALA A 119 11.25 10.26 20.96
N ALA A 120 10.38 11.14 21.43
CA ALA A 120 10.18 11.37 22.86
C ALA A 120 9.56 10.16 23.56
N VAL A 121 8.59 9.50 22.92
CA VAL A 121 7.99 8.25 23.45
C VAL A 121 9.03 7.14 23.46
N ALA A 122 9.75 6.93 22.35
CA ALA A 122 10.78 5.90 22.25
C ALA A 122 11.88 6.06 23.32
N ALA A 123 12.44 7.28 23.47
CA ALA A 123 13.46 7.57 24.47
C ALA A 123 12.98 7.35 25.92
N LYS A 124 11.68 7.57 26.17
CA LYS A 124 11.10 7.31 27.49
C LYS A 124 10.91 5.82 27.74
N GLU A 125 10.49 5.07 26.74
CA GLU A 125 10.28 3.62 26.81
C GLU A 125 11.58 2.82 26.96
N GLU A 126 12.70 3.27 26.39
CA GLU A 126 14.02 2.64 26.58
C GLU A 126 14.42 2.47 28.05
N ASN A 127 13.89 3.32 28.93
CA ASN A 127 14.20 3.33 30.36
C ASN A 127 13.09 2.67 31.22
N LEU A 128 12.10 2.04 30.59
CA LEU A 128 10.94 1.46 31.24
C LEU A 128 10.88 -0.05 30.99
N ASN A 129 10.10 -0.76 31.82
CA ASN A 129 9.84 -2.17 31.62
C ASN A 129 9.04 -2.36 30.32
N ASP A 130 9.32 -3.44 29.58
CA ASP A 130 8.62 -3.85 28.36
C ASP A 130 7.08 -3.93 28.45
N ALA A 131 6.53 -4.01 29.66
CA ALA A 131 5.10 -3.99 29.94
C ALA A 131 4.49 -2.58 30.03
N ILE A 132 5.30 -1.53 29.98
CA ILE A 132 4.87 -0.13 30.10
C ILE A 132 4.91 0.51 28.71
N GLN A 133 3.78 1.11 28.31
CA GLN A 133 3.64 1.83 27.04
C GLN A 133 3.38 3.31 27.28
N GLY A 134 4.02 4.17 26.48
CA GLY A 134 3.80 5.60 26.44
C GLY A 134 2.76 5.99 25.40
N SER A 135 2.08 7.12 25.60
CA SER A 135 1.31 7.78 24.55
C SER A 135 1.49 9.29 24.64
N LEU A 136 1.51 9.95 23.49
CA LEU A 136 1.62 11.40 23.34
C LEU A 136 0.64 11.88 22.28
N VAL A 137 -0.11 12.93 22.61
CA VAL A 137 -0.98 13.65 21.68
C VAL A 137 -0.60 15.12 21.70
N ALA A 138 -0.32 15.68 20.52
CA ALA A 138 -0.12 17.12 20.36
C ALA A 138 -1.33 17.74 19.65
N LEU A 139 -1.90 18.77 20.28
CA LEU A 139 -3.08 19.49 19.80
C LEU A 139 -2.72 20.96 19.57
N ASP A 140 -3.31 21.53 18.53
CA ASP A 140 -3.34 22.97 18.33
C ASP A 140 -4.43 23.57 19.27
N PRO A 141 -4.06 24.44 20.22
CA PRO A 141 -5.00 24.93 21.24
C PRO A 141 -6.06 25.90 20.70
N ASP A 142 -5.79 26.55 19.56
CA ASP A 142 -6.70 27.54 18.98
C ASP A 142 -7.77 26.86 18.11
N THR A 143 -7.42 25.75 17.48
CA THR A 143 -8.29 25.05 16.52
C THR A 143 -8.78 23.68 16.99
N GLY A 144 -8.15 23.10 18.02
CA GLY A 144 -8.40 21.73 18.48
C GLY A 144 -7.86 20.66 17.53
N HIS A 145 -7.11 21.02 16.49
CA HIS A 145 -6.59 20.06 15.53
C HIS A 145 -5.50 19.18 16.13
N VAL A 146 -5.57 17.88 15.86
CA VAL A 146 -4.49 16.94 16.19
C VAL A 146 -3.33 17.17 15.22
N LYS A 147 -2.16 17.52 15.76
CA LYS A 147 -0.93 17.79 15.00
C LYS A 147 0.03 16.60 15.01
N ALA A 148 0.07 15.85 16.11
CA ALA A 148 0.89 14.64 16.23
C ALA A 148 0.28 13.62 17.19
N LEU A 149 0.55 12.34 16.93
CA LEU A 149 0.13 11.17 17.70
C LEU A 149 1.29 10.20 17.80
N GLY A 150 1.98 10.16 18.94
CA GLY A 150 3.03 9.19 19.23
C GLY A 150 2.48 8.10 20.14
N TRP A 151 2.55 6.83 19.72
CA TRP A 151 2.16 5.67 20.55
C TRP A 151 3.39 4.79 20.78
N GLY A 152 3.45 4.19 21.97
CA GLY A 152 4.47 3.22 22.37
C GLY A 152 4.54 1.99 21.48
N LYS A 153 5.53 1.12 21.71
CA LYS A 153 5.88 -0.11 20.95
C LYS A 153 5.24 -0.27 19.57
N ASP A 154 6.10 -0.23 18.54
CA ASP A 154 5.93 -0.66 17.15
C ASP A 154 4.49 -1.05 16.74
N TYR A 155 3.91 -0.30 15.80
CA TYR A 155 2.55 -0.50 15.28
C TYR A 155 2.28 -1.94 14.81
N SER A 156 3.33 -2.67 14.44
CA SER A 156 3.27 -4.10 14.08
C SER A 156 2.99 -5.05 15.26
N VAL A 157 3.15 -4.59 16.50
CA VAL A 157 3.00 -5.35 17.76
C VAL A 157 1.68 -5.05 18.46
N SER A 158 1.15 -3.83 18.33
CA SER A 158 -0.17 -3.48 18.87
C SER A 158 -0.89 -2.45 18.01
N GLN A 159 -2.07 -2.82 17.51
CA GLN A 159 -2.96 -1.92 16.76
C GLN A 159 -3.97 -1.20 17.67
N VAL A 160 -3.71 -1.17 18.98
CA VAL A 160 -4.57 -0.50 19.95
C VAL A 160 -4.16 0.96 20.10
N ASN A 161 -5.05 1.89 19.74
CA ASN A 161 -4.87 3.31 20.01
C ASN A 161 -5.20 3.57 21.49
N LEU A 162 -4.19 3.57 22.35
CA LEU A 162 -4.34 3.83 23.79
C LEU A 162 -4.71 5.29 24.12
N ALA A 163 -4.53 6.23 23.19
CA ALA A 163 -4.87 7.64 23.39
C ALA A 163 -6.38 7.91 23.21
N THR A 164 -7.07 7.09 22.42
CA THR A 164 -8.54 7.14 22.23
C THR A 164 -9.26 5.96 22.87
N GLY A 165 -8.53 4.93 23.30
CA GLY A 165 -9.08 3.71 23.90
C GLY A 165 -9.70 2.73 22.90
N GLN A 166 -9.45 2.87 21.59
CA GLN A 166 -9.99 1.98 20.57
C GLN A 166 -8.89 1.33 19.73
N GLY A 167 -8.98 0.02 19.53
CA GLY A 167 -8.07 -0.76 18.68
C GLY A 167 -8.84 -1.69 17.78
N THR A 168 -8.31 -1.95 16.59
CA THR A 168 -8.82 -3.02 15.72
C THR A 168 -8.14 -4.32 16.11
N ASP A 169 -8.86 -5.19 16.82
CA ASP A 169 -8.56 -6.63 16.82
C ASP A 169 -8.96 -7.17 15.44
N THR A 170 -8.05 -7.18 14.48
CA THR A 170 -8.24 -7.99 13.26
C THR A 170 -7.82 -9.42 13.56
N ASN A 171 -8.77 -10.22 14.06
CA ASN A 171 -8.78 -11.68 13.89
C ASN A 171 -9.91 -12.06 12.94
#